data_AF-A0A3M1RE83-F1
#
_entry.id   AF-A0A3M1RE83-F1
#
_cell.length_a   1.000
_cell.length_b   1.000
_cell.length_c   1.000
_cell.angle_alpha   90.00
_cell.angle_beta   90.00
_cell.angle_gamma   90.00
#
_symmetry.space_group_name_H-M   'P 1'
#
loop_
_entity.id
_entity.type
_entity.pdbx_description
1 polymer ?
#
loop_
_entity_poly.entity_id
_entity_poly.type
_entity_poly.pdbx_seq_one_letter_code
_entity_poly.pdbx_strand_id
1 'polypeptide(L)'
;MDERFALAGGIAAEVIDAAVRKVKEGARLLDVAAFAEALIAEKGAKPAFPINISINQRAAHYTPDIDDEACFQKGDLVKVDIGVHVDGYIGDVARSKAVGGRHRELIKAAEAALEAAIELIKPGVATNEVGGVVEKTIHGFGFRPVSNLTGHRLTEWNLHGGVVVPNVRTMHGYRLKEGDVFAIEPFATDGAGRVVDEPKAMIFRYLSDRPVRMREARLILGFVKENYSTLPFAERWIAHLVPRFKLGLALRQLVSSKALHAYHVLKEKENGLVSQAEHSILVTSGGCEILTEV
;
A
#
# COMPACT_ATOMS: atom_id res chain seq x y z
N MET A 1 -11.01 3.27 20.99
CA MET A 1 -10.61 2.67 19.70
C MET A 1 -11.19 1.26 19.65
N ASP A 2 -11.58 0.77 18.48
CA ASP A 2 -11.94 -0.65 18.30
C ASP A 2 -10.69 -1.52 18.29
N GLU A 3 -10.64 -2.55 19.14
CA GLU A 3 -9.48 -3.45 19.30
C GLU A 3 -9.08 -4.16 17.98
N ARG A 4 -10.00 -4.23 17.00
CA ARG A 4 -9.73 -4.85 15.70
C ARG A 4 -8.68 -4.11 14.87
N PHE A 5 -8.45 -2.81 15.08
CA PHE A 5 -7.32 -2.12 14.45
C PHE A 5 -5.97 -2.67 14.94
N ALA A 6 -5.82 -2.85 16.24
CA ALA A 6 -4.61 -3.43 16.83
C ALA A 6 -4.43 -4.90 16.41
N LEU A 7 -5.51 -5.68 16.39
CA LEU A 7 -5.46 -7.07 15.91
C LEU A 7 -5.04 -7.17 14.44
N ALA A 8 -5.64 -6.36 13.55
CA ALA A 8 -5.27 -6.34 12.14
C ALA A 8 -3.82 -5.88 11.95
N GLY A 9 -3.38 -4.88 12.71
CA GLY A 9 -2.01 -4.38 12.69
C GLY A 9 -0.98 -5.42 13.14
N GLY A 10 -1.23 -6.13 14.25
CA GLY A 10 -0.35 -7.19 14.73
C GLY A 10 -0.21 -8.34 13.72
N ILE A 11 -1.32 -8.75 13.08
CA ILE A 11 -1.29 -9.75 12.00
C ILE A 11 -0.47 -9.23 10.81
N ALA A 12 -0.67 -7.98 10.40
CA ALA A 12 0.08 -7.37 9.30
C ALA A 12 1.58 -7.34 9.60
N ALA A 13 1.96 -7.01 10.84
CA ALA A 13 3.34 -6.97 11.31
C ALA A 13 4.04 -8.34 11.24
N GLU A 14 3.36 -9.41 11.66
CA GLU A 14 3.88 -10.78 11.51
C GLU A 14 4.01 -11.21 10.04
N VAL A 15 3.04 -10.83 9.20
CA VAL A 15 3.01 -11.22 7.78
C VAL A 15 4.09 -10.50 7.00
N ILE A 16 4.30 -9.20 7.19
CA ILE A 16 5.35 -8.44 6.50
C ILE A 16 6.74 -8.98 6.85
N ASP A 17 6.97 -9.33 8.11
CA ASP A 17 8.19 -9.99 8.57
C ASP A 17 8.47 -11.29 7.80
N ALA A 18 7.46 -12.16 7.70
CA ALA A 18 7.57 -13.43 7.01
C ALA A 18 7.74 -13.26 5.48
N ALA A 19 7.00 -12.33 4.88
CA ALA A 19 7.03 -12.05 3.45
C ALA A 19 8.38 -11.46 3.01
N VAL A 20 8.88 -10.46 3.73
CA VAL A 20 10.18 -9.82 3.46
C VAL A 20 11.32 -10.84 3.55
N ARG A 21 11.28 -11.80 4.48
CA ARG A 21 12.28 -12.89 4.55
C ARG A 21 12.32 -13.76 3.29
N LYS A 22 11.20 -13.91 2.58
CA LYS A 22 11.12 -14.67 1.32
C LYS A 22 11.59 -13.91 0.10
N VAL A 23 11.72 -12.59 0.17
CA VAL A 23 12.33 -11.79 -0.90
C VAL A 23 13.82 -12.12 -1.00
N LYS A 24 14.17 -12.98 -1.95
CA LYS A 24 15.54 -13.44 -2.23
C LYS A 24 15.71 -13.68 -3.72
N GLU A 25 16.94 -13.60 -4.20
CA GLU A 25 17.29 -13.86 -5.60
C GLU A 25 16.69 -15.19 -6.08
N GLY A 26 16.05 -15.17 -7.25
CA GLY A 26 15.42 -16.33 -7.87
C GLY A 26 14.04 -16.72 -7.33
N ALA A 27 13.59 -16.16 -6.20
CA ALA A 27 12.21 -16.39 -5.75
C ALA A 27 11.22 -15.63 -6.64
N ARG A 28 10.09 -16.28 -6.97
CA ARG A 28 9.03 -15.69 -7.78
C ARG A 28 8.24 -14.66 -6.97
N LEU A 29 7.89 -13.55 -7.60
CA LEU A 29 7.08 -12.51 -6.95
C LEU A 29 5.70 -13.06 -6.55
N LEU A 30 5.06 -13.81 -7.46
CA LEU A 30 3.75 -14.40 -7.23
C LEU A 30 3.73 -15.34 -6.02
N ASP A 31 4.79 -16.14 -5.82
CA ASP A 31 4.89 -17.06 -4.69
C ASP A 31 4.97 -16.31 -3.35
N VAL A 32 5.64 -15.15 -3.31
CA VAL A 32 5.70 -14.30 -2.11
C VAL A 32 4.35 -13.64 -1.82
N ALA A 33 3.68 -13.12 -2.85
CA ALA A 33 2.35 -12.53 -2.70
C ALA A 33 1.32 -13.57 -2.22
N ALA A 34 1.27 -14.74 -2.87
CA ALA A 34 0.36 -15.82 -2.50
C ALA A 34 0.64 -16.37 -1.10
N PHE A 35 1.92 -16.46 -0.71
CA PHE A 35 2.30 -16.85 0.65
C PHE A 35 1.77 -15.86 1.70
N ALA A 36 1.96 -14.56 1.49
CA ALA A 36 1.50 -13.54 2.43
C ALA A 36 -0.02 -13.57 2.59
N GLU A 37 -0.77 -13.71 1.48
CA GLU A 37 -2.24 -13.83 1.53
C GLU A 37 -2.73 -15.09 2.25
N ALA A 38 -2.07 -16.21 2.01
CA ALA A 38 -2.38 -17.47 2.70
C ALA A 38 -2.11 -17.34 4.21
N LEU A 39 -1.01 -16.69 4.60
CA LEU A 39 -0.68 -16.47 6.00
C LEU A 39 -1.67 -15.52 6.69
N ILE A 40 -2.16 -14.49 6.00
CA ILE A 40 -3.23 -13.62 6.50
C ILE A 40 -4.50 -14.44 6.79
N ALA A 41 -4.90 -15.30 5.84
CA ALA A 41 -6.05 -16.17 6.00
C ALA A 41 -5.88 -17.21 7.12
N GLU A 42 -4.69 -17.80 7.27
CA GLU A 42 -4.35 -18.73 8.35
C GLU A 42 -4.51 -18.06 9.74
N LYS A 43 -4.20 -16.77 9.83
CA LYS A 43 -4.36 -15.96 11.04
C LYS A 43 -5.80 -15.47 11.28
N GLY A 44 -6.76 -15.92 10.48
CA GLY A 44 -8.18 -15.59 10.65
C GLY A 44 -8.57 -14.18 10.17
N ALA A 45 -7.71 -13.52 9.39
CA ALA A 45 -7.96 -12.21 8.81
C ALA A 45 -8.10 -12.29 7.28
N LYS A 46 -8.31 -11.14 6.64
CA LYS A 46 -8.36 -11.02 5.17
C LYS A 46 -7.44 -9.90 4.68
N PRO A 47 -6.89 -9.99 3.46
CA PRO A 47 -6.11 -8.89 2.92
C PRO A 47 -6.97 -7.62 2.75
N ALA A 48 -6.51 -6.47 3.25
CA ALA A 48 -7.19 -5.19 3.05
C ALA A 48 -7.01 -4.65 1.62
N PHE A 49 -5.95 -5.08 0.95
CA PHE A 49 -5.68 -4.87 -0.46
C PHE A 49 -4.69 -5.94 -0.94
N PRO A 50 -4.47 -6.11 -2.26
CA PRO A 50 -3.52 -7.08 -2.79
C PRO A 50 -2.09 -6.83 -2.33
N ILE A 51 -1.33 -7.88 -2.03
CA ILE A 51 0.08 -7.71 -1.64
C ILE A 51 0.84 -6.99 -2.73
N ASN A 52 1.37 -5.81 -2.39
CA ASN A 52 2.10 -4.96 -3.30
C ASN A 52 3.58 -5.35 -3.25
N ILE A 53 4.17 -5.62 -4.41
CA ILE A 53 5.58 -5.98 -4.58
C ILE A 53 6.18 -5.11 -5.68
N SER A 54 6.60 -3.90 -5.31
CA SER A 54 7.07 -2.89 -6.27
C SER A 54 8.60 -2.83 -6.31
N ILE A 55 9.17 -3.07 -7.49
CA ILE A 55 10.63 -3.22 -7.67
C ILE A 55 11.25 -1.97 -8.32
N ASN A 56 12.38 -1.53 -7.77
CA ASN A 56 13.24 -0.46 -8.29
C ASN A 56 12.45 0.85 -8.42
N GLN A 57 12.24 1.32 -9.65
CA GLN A 57 11.56 2.58 -9.95
C GLN A 57 10.04 2.54 -9.80
N ARG A 58 9.44 1.35 -9.70
CA ARG A 58 8.02 1.25 -9.35
C ARG A 58 7.88 1.58 -7.88
N ALA A 59 7.09 2.59 -7.56
CA ALA A 59 6.84 3.05 -6.21
C ALA A 59 5.79 2.19 -5.50
N ALA A 60 4.61 2.01 -6.12
CA ALA A 60 3.47 1.34 -5.53
C ALA A 60 2.54 0.73 -6.60
N HIS A 61 1.48 0.06 -6.16
CA HIS A 61 0.39 -0.51 -6.97
C HIS A 61 0.77 -1.66 -7.92
N TYR A 62 1.96 -2.24 -7.78
CA TYR A 62 2.28 -3.49 -8.48
C TYR A 62 1.94 -4.69 -7.58
N THR A 63 1.07 -5.58 -8.05
CA THR A 63 0.90 -6.93 -7.50
C THR A 63 1.08 -7.93 -8.64
N PRO A 64 1.66 -9.12 -8.43
CA PRO A 64 1.87 -10.10 -9.51
C PRO A 64 0.56 -10.57 -10.15
N ASP A 65 0.59 -10.80 -11.46
CA ASP A 65 -0.51 -11.44 -12.20
C ASP A 65 -0.58 -12.95 -11.96
N ILE A 66 -1.68 -13.58 -12.41
CA ILE A 66 -1.94 -15.02 -12.24
C ILE A 66 -0.84 -15.93 -12.82
N ASP A 67 -0.18 -15.51 -13.91
CA ASP A 67 0.91 -16.24 -14.56
C ASP A 67 2.23 -15.46 -14.48
N ASP A 68 2.40 -14.62 -13.47
CA ASP A 68 3.65 -13.89 -13.32
C ASP A 68 4.81 -14.87 -13.00
N GLU A 69 5.74 -14.96 -13.95
CA GLU A 69 6.98 -15.74 -13.83
C GLU A 69 8.16 -14.87 -13.40
N ALA A 70 7.95 -13.59 -13.13
CA ALA A 70 9.01 -12.70 -12.67
C ALA A 70 9.60 -13.21 -11.35
N CYS A 71 10.93 -13.19 -11.29
CA CYS A 71 11.71 -13.52 -10.11
C CYS A 71 12.53 -12.31 -9.65
N PHE A 72 12.74 -12.20 -8.35
CA PHE A 72 13.66 -11.20 -7.80
C PHE A 72 15.08 -11.41 -8.31
N GLN A 73 15.72 -10.34 -8.72
CA GLN A 73 17.09 -10.33 -9.22
C GLN A 73 18.04 -9.74 -8.17
N LYS A 74 19.30 -10.19 -8.19
CA LYS A 74 20.34 -9.55 -7.39
C LYS A 74 20.46 -8.06 -7.75
N GLY A 75 20.35 -7.22 -6.73
CA GLY A 75 20.44 -5.77 -6.86
C GLY A 75 19.11 -5.04 -6.96
N ASP A 76 17.98 -5.77 -6.95
CA ASP A 76 16.65 -5.18 -6.85
C ASP A 76 16.45 -4.48 -5.50
N LEU A 77 15.81 -3.31 -5.54
CA LEU A 77 15.20 -2.65 -4.39
C LEU A 77 13.70 -2.96 -4.38
N VAL A 78 13.26 -3.84 -3.49
CA VAL A 78 11.90 -4.34 -3.44
C VAL A 78 11.15 -3.65 -2.31
N LYS A 79 9.98 -3.08 -2.61
CA LYS A 79 9.01 -2.63 -1.60
C LYS A 79 7.94 -3.69 -1.48
N VAL A 80 7.77 -4.23 -0.28
CA VAL A 80 6.69 -5.14 0.07
C VAL A 80 5.72 -4.36 0.94
N ASP A 81 4.46 -4.33 0.54
CA ASP A 81 3.42 -3.52 1.14
C ASP A 81 2.16 -4.39 1.31
N ILE A 82 1.67 -4.45 2.56
CA ILE A 82 0.72 -5.43 3.05
C ILE A 82 -0.37 -4.75 3.88
N GLY A 83 -1.59 -4.88 3.40
CA GLY A 83 -2.79 -4.55 4.14
C GLY A 83 -3.49 -5.80 4.67
N VAL A 84 -3.88 -5.76 5.94
CA VAL A 84 -4.72 -6.77 6.60
C VAL A 84 -5.95 -6.08 7.16
N HIS A 85 -7.11 -6.74 7.09
CA HIS A 85 -8.28 -6.30 7.83
C HIS A 85 -8.94 -7.42 8.65
N VAL A 86 -9.49 -7.03 9.78
CA VAL A 86 -10.44 -7.81 10.59
C VAL A 86 -11.75 -7.04 10.62
N ASP A 87 -12.81 -7.60 10.03
CA ASP A 87 -14.13 -6.97 9.89
C ASP A 87 -14.14 -5.54 9.32
N GLY A 88 -13.11 -5.18 8.57
CA GLY A 88 -12.99 -3.88 7.89
C GLY A 88 -12.06 -2.90 8.60
N TYR A 89 -11.54 -3.24 9.79
CA TYR A 89 -10.52 -2.49 10.51
C TYR A 89 -9.14 -2.88 9.98
N ILE A 90 -8.35 -1.91 9.55
CA ILE A 90 -7.19 -2.12 8.66
C ILE A 90 -5.87 -1.92 9.44
N GLY A 91 -4.94 -2.85 9.26
CA GLY A 91 -3.53 -2.67 9.51
C GLY A 91 -2.78 -2.60 8.18
N ASP A 92 -2.02 -1.54 7.99
CA ASP A 92 -1.27 -1.21 6.79
C ASP A 92 0.22 -1.01 7.11
N VAL A 93 1.09 -1.72 6.38
CA VAL A 93 2.53 -1.79 6.67
C VAL A 93 3.32 -2.11 5.41
N ALA A 94 4.45 -1.41 5.24
CA ALA A 94 5.35 -1.63 4.13
C ALA A 94 6.82 -1.54 4.55
N ARG A 95 7.65 -2.33 3.89
CA ARG A 95 9.10 -2.35 4.08
C ARG A 95 9.85 -2.51 2.77
N SER A 96 10.96 -1.80 2.68
CA SER A 96 11.92 -1.96 1.59
C SER A 96 12.99 -2.99 1.92
N LYS A 97 13.35 -3.83 0.95
CA LYS A 97 14.46 -4.77 1.04
C LYS A 97 15.28 -4.78 -0.24
N ALA A 98 16.60 -4.69 -0.06
CA ALA A 98 17.54 -4.87 -1.15
C ALA A 98 17.95 -6.33 -1.32
N VAL A 99 17.75 -6.89 -2.51
CA VAL A 99 18.20 -8.23 -2.86
C VAL A 99 19.70 -8.20 -3.08
N GLY A 100 20.47 -8.90 -2.26
CA GLY A 100 21.94 -8.89 -2.34
C GLY A 100 22.62 -7.63 -1.77
N GLY A 101 21.89 -6.77 -1.03
CA GLY A 101 22.48 -5.83 -0.07
C GLY A 101 22.93 -4.46 -0.56
N ARG A 102 22.52 -4.00 -1.75
CA ARG A 102 22.76 -2.62 -2.23
C ARG A 102 21.72 -1.63 -1.67
N HIS A 103 21.83 -0.33 -1.95
CA HIS A 103 20.78 0.69 -1.69
C HIS A 103 20.39 0.94 -0.22
N ARG A 104 21.23 0.55 0.74
CA ARG A 104 20.93 0.66 2.18
C ARG A 104 20.64 2.10 2.63
N GLU A 105 21.37 3.08 2.12
CA GLU A 105 21.16 4.49 2.51
C GLU A 105 19.82 5.02 2.03
N LEU A 106 19.33 4.60 0.86
CA LEU A 106 18.00 4.97 0.38
C LEU A 106 16.90 4.33 1.23
N ILE A 107 17.08 3.07 1.67
CA ILE A 107 16.14 2.42 2.61
C ILE A 107 16.12 3.16 3.95
N LYS A 108 17.30 3.43 4.53
CA LYS A 108 17.43 4.18 5.78
C LYS A 108 16.79 5.56 5.73
N ALA A 109 16.84 6.24 4.59
CA ALA A 109 16.22 7.55 4.43
C ALA A 109 14.69 7.49 4.63
N ALA A 110 14.02 6.46 4.12
CA ALA A 110 12.59 6.26 4.33
C ALA A 110 12.29 5.81 5.78
N GLU A 111 13.08 4.88 6.33
CA GLU A 111 12.93 4.41 7.71
C GLU A 111 13.12 5.53 8.75
N ALA A 112 14.18 6.34 8.61
CA ALA A 112 14.44 7.46 9.51
C ALA A 112 13.38 8.56 9.37
N ALA A 113 12.83 8.76 8.18
CA ALA A 113 11.73 9.71 7.97
C ALA A 113 10.44 9.22 8.63
N LEU A 114 10.18 7.90 8.63
CA LEU A 114 9.04 7.30 9.30
C LEU A 114 9.18 7.44 10.82
N GLU A 115 10.34 7.12 11.38
CA GLU A 115 10.65 7.27 12.80
C GLU A 115 10.45 8.73 13.24
N ALA A 116 11.06 9.68 12.54
CA ALA A 116 10.94 11.10 12.85
C ALA A 116 9.49 11.62 12.72
N ALA A 117 8.72 11.09 11.76
CA ALA A 117 7.30 11.42 11.63
C ALA A 117 6.50 10.91 12.82
N ILE A 118 6.71 9.65 13.23
CA ILE A 118 6.02 9.00 14.35
C ILE A 118 6.33 9.72 15.67
N GLU A 119 7.58 10.10 15.93
CA GLU A 119 7.97 10.87 17.13
C GLU A 119 7.22 12.20 17.26
N LEU A 120 6.84 12.83 16.15
CA LEU A 120 6.11 14.09 16.14
C LEU A 120 4.61 13.90 16.41
N ILE A 121 4.04 12.73 16.11
CA ILE A 121 2.59 12.50 16.12
C ILE A 121 2.03 12.60 17.54
N LYS A 122 1.08 13.53 17.70
CA LYS A 122 0.22 13.67 18.88
C LYS A 122 -0.99 14.54 18.53
N PRO A 123 -2.04 14.59 19.37
CA PRO A 123 -3.18 15.46 19.15
C PRO A 123 -2.75 16.94 18.95
N GLY A 124 -3.38 17.61 17.98
CA GLY A 124 -3.15 19.01 17.65
C GLY A 124 -2.06 19.27 16.61
N VAL A 125 -1.12 18.35 16.42
CA VAL A 125 -0.10 18.42 15.35
C VAL A 125 -0.79 18.37 13.99
N ALA A 126 -0.40 19.24 13.07
CA ALA A 126 -0.95 19.23 11.72
C ALA A 126 -0.16 18.28 10.80
N THR A 127 -0.87 17.56 9.94
CA THR A 127 -0.28 16.61 8.96
C THR A 127 0.75 17.25 8.03
N ASN A 128 0.65 18.55 7.73
CA ASN A 128 1.65 19.26 6.95
C ASN A 128 2.95 19.55 7.73
N GLU A 129 2.90 19.57 9.06
CA GLU A 129 4.10 19.61 9.91
C GLU A 129 4.83 18.26 9.85
N VAL A 130 4.08 17.15 9.90
CA VAL A 130 4.62 15.80 9.68
C VAL A 130 5.32 15.71 8.32
N GLY A 131 4.67 16.17 7.24
CA GLY A 131 5.29 16.19 5.92
C GLY A 131 6.55 17.06 5.82
N GLY A 132 6.65 18.13 6.59
CA GLY A 132 7.88 18.93 6.68
C GLY A 132 9.03 18.21 7.39
N VAL A 133 8.73 17.38 8.40
CA VAL A 133 9.73 16.52 9.04
C VAL A 133 10.21 15.42 8.08
N VAL A 134 9.28 14.73 7.42
CA VAL A 134 9.61 13.72 6.41
C VAL A 134 10.52 14.29 5.31
N GLU A 135 10.14 15.43 4.74
CA GLU A 135 10.91 16.13 3.70
C GLU A 135 12.32 16.48 4.16
N LYS A 136 12.44 17.11 5.33
CA LYS A 136 13.73 17.52 5.89
C LYS A 136 14.62 16.30 6.13
N THR A 137 14.07 15.22 6.69
CA THR A 137 14.82 13.99 6.98
C THR A 137 15.33 13.36 5.69
N ILE A 138 14.47 13.14 4.70
CA ILE A 138 14.87 12.51 3.42
C ILE A 138 15.93 13.35 2.69
N HIS A 139 15.79 14.67 2.68
CA HIS A 139 16.81 15.56 2.12
C HIS A 139 18.14 15.51 2.88
N GLY A 140 18.13 15.30 4.20
CA GLY A 140 19.33 15.12 5.02
C GLY A 140 20.18 13.90 4.60
N PHE A 141 19.55 12.87 4.03
CA PHE A 141 20.23 11.71 3.46
C PHE A 141 20.70 11.92 2.01
N GLY A 142 20.44 13.10 1.41
CA GLY A 142 20.79 13.40 0.02
C GLY A 142 19.80 12.85 -1.02
N PHE A 143 18.61 12.41 -0.59
CA PHE A 143 17.55 11.92 -1.48
C PHE A 143 16.39 12.93 -1.57
N ARG A 144 15.36 12.58 -2.35
CA ARG A 144 14.16 13.38 -2.51
C ARG A 144 12.93 12.61 -2.02
N PRO A 145 12.01 13.22 -1.27
CA PRO A 145 10.71 12.62 -0.99
C PRO A 145 9.88 12.54 -2.27
N VAL A 146 9.03 11.51 -2.40
CA VAL A 146 8.04 11.46 -3.49
C VAL A 146 6.85 12.34 -3.13
N SER A 147 6.75 13.51 -3.75
CA SER A 147 5.84 14.58 -3.31
C SER A 147 4.36 14.32 -3.57
N ASN A 148 4.03 13.41 -4.49
CA ASN A 148 2.66 13.04 -4.86
C ASN A 148 2.25 11.63 -4.42
N LEU A 149 2.98 11.07 -3.45
CA LEU A 149 2.57 9.94 -2.61
C LEU A 149 2.52 10.41 -1.17
N THR A 150 1.54 9.93 -0.41
CA THR A 150 1.21 10.45 0.92
C THR A 150 0.62 9.35 1.76
N GLY A 151 0.94 9.33 3.05
CA GLY A 151 0.17 8.56 4.02
C GLY A 151 -1.29 8.98 4.07
N HIS A 152 -2.11 8.19 4.75
CA HIS A 152 -3.55 8.37 4.73
C HIS A 152 -4.22 7.90 6.01
N ARG A 153 -5.38 8.48 6.30
CA ARG A 153 -6.25 8.02 7.37
C ARG A 153 -6.81 6.64 7.05
N LEU A 154 -6.88 5.77 8.05
CA LEU A 154 -7.57 4.50 7.99
C LEU A 154 -8.91 4.61 8.71
N THR A 155 -9.99 4.14 8.07
CA THR A 155 -11.29 3.95 8.72
C THR A 155 -11.87 2.59 8.36
N GLU A 156 -12.94 2.18 9.04
CA GLU A 156 -13.64 0.93 8.74
C GLU A 156 -14.00 0.84 7.24
N TRP A 157 -13.60 -0.26 6.60
CA TRP A 157 -13.77 -0.57 5.17
C TRP A 157 -13.19 0.45 4.18
N ASN A 158 -12.40 1.42 4.64
CA ASN A 158 -11.86 2.45 3.79
C ASN A 158 -10.38 2.68 4.08
N LEU A 159 -9.56 2.12 3.19
CA LEU A 159 -8.11 2.30 3.16
C LEU A 159 -7.72 3.78 3.07
N HIS A 160 -8.45 4.60 2.30
CA HIS A 160 -8.15 6.01 2.12
C HIS A 160 -9.25 6.88 2.74
N GLY A 161 -9.18 7.10 4.05
CA GLY A 161 -10.15 7.81 4.90
C GLY A 161 -10.30 9.32 4.65
N GLY A 162 -9.88 9.83 3.48
CA GLY A 162 -10.09 11.21 3.04
C GLY A 162 -9.16 12.27 3.62
N VAL A 163 -8.29 11.91 4.57
CA VAL A 163 -7.23 12.77 5.10
C VAL A 163 -5.88 12.17 4.73
N VAL A 164 -4.96 13.02 4.26
CA VAL A 164 -3.61 12.62 3.84
C VAL A 164 -2.54 13.14 4.80
N VAL A 165 -1.43 12.43 4.88
CA VAL A 165 -0.18 12.81 5.55
C VAL A 165 0.88 12.97 4.47
N PRO A 166 1.18 14.19 4.01
CA PRO A 166 2.08 14.38 2.88
C PRO A 166 3.52 14.00 3.21
N ASN A 167 4.31 13.63 2.20
CA ASN A 167 5.76 13.42 2.30
C ASN A 167 6.59 14.70 2.06
N VAL A 168 5.91 15.80 1.76
CA VAL A 168 6.49 17.14 1.62
C VAL A 168 5.67 18.16 2.41
N ARG A 169 6.29 19.25 2.85
CA ARG A 169 5.54 20.31 3.53
C ARG A 169 4.51 20.94 2.60
N THR A 170 3.26 20.99 3.06
CA THR A 170 2.17 21.68 2.37
C THR A 170 1.71 22.92 3.13
N MET A 171 0.91 23.78 2.48
CA MET A 171 0.41 25.02 3.08
C MET A 171 -0.55 24.76 4.24
N HIS A 172 -1.37 23.71 4.14
CA HIS A 172 -2.39 23.36 5.11
C HIS A 172 -2.36 21.86 5.40
N GLY A 173 -2.69 21.50 6.64
CA GLY A 173 -2.81 20.12 7.08
C GLY A 173 -3.97 19.95 8.03
N TYR A 174 -4.55 18.76 8.03
CA TYR A 174 -5.47 18.31 9.05
C TYR A 174 -4.77 18.26 10.42
N ARG A 175 -5.44 18.72 11.49
CA ARG A 175 -4.94 18.59 12.87
C ARG A 175 -5.34 17.26 13.48
N LEU A 176 -4.35 16.42 13.78
CA LEU A 176 -4.52 15.10 14.36
C LEU A 176 -5.36 15.17 15.64
N LYS A 177 -6.24 14.18 15.82
CA LYS A 177 -7.09 14.04 17.00
C LYS A 177 -6.84 12.70 17.66
N GLU A 178 -6.98 12.67 18.98
CA GLU A 178 -6.99 11.40 19.71
C GLU A 178 -8.02 10.44 19.13
N GLY A 179 -7.63 9.19 18.94
CA GLY A 179 -8.43 8.14 18.32
C GLY A 179 -8.36 8.06 16.79
N ASP A 180 -7.68 9.01 16.13
CA ASP A 180 -7.41 8.88 14.69
C ASP A 180 -6.46 7.70 14.43
N VAL A 181 -6.69 6.97 13.34
CA VAL A 181 -5.80 5.92 12.84
C VAL A 181 -5.25 6.35 11.47
N PHE A 182 -3.94 6.26 11.28
CA PHE A 182 -3.26 6.69 10.06
C PHE A 182 -2.21 5.68 9.65
N ALA A 183 -2.06 5.48 8.34
CA ALA A 183 -0.86 4.95 7.74
C ALA A 183 0.10 6.10 7.46
N ILE A 184 1.34 5.97 7.94
CA ILE A 184 2.42 6.94 7.72
C ILE A 184 3.44 6.25 6.81
N GLU A 185 3.57 6.71 5.57
CA GLU A 185 4.36 6.04 4.52
C GLU A 185 5.31 7.00 3.77
N PRO A 186 6.50 7.27 4.31
CA PRO A 186 7.55 7.96 3.59
C PRO A 186 8.07 7.16 2.40
N PHE A 187 8.09 7.82 1.23
CA PHE A 187 8.80 7.35 0.05
C PHE A 187 9.99 8.24 -0.24
N ALA A 188 11.18 7.64 -0.34
CA ALA A 188 12.40 8.32 -0.76
C ALA A 188 12.85 7.84 -2.14
N THR A 189 13.47 8.73 -2.93
CA THR A 189 13.99 8.40 -4.24
C THR A 189 15.26 9.15 -4.59
N ASP A 190 16.09 8.55 -5.44
CA ASP A 190 17.21 9.22 -6.13
C ASP A 190 16.79 9.84 -7.49
N GLY A 191 15.55 9.64 -7.93
CA GLY A 191 14.95 10.23 -9.14
C GLY A 191 14.28 11.57 -8.87
N ALA A 192 13.34 11.98 -9.73
CA ALA A 192 12.71 13.31 -9.72
C ALA A 192 11.90 13.67 -8.45
N GLY A 193 11.57 12.71 -7.60
CA GLY A 193 10.70 12.94 -6.42
C GLY A 193 9.21 13.00 -6.79
N ARG A 194 8.81 12.37 -7.90
CA ARG A 194 7.41 12.33 -8.35
C ARG A 194 7.11 11.03 -9.10
N VAL A 195 5.92 10.47 -8.90
CA VAL A 195 5.44 9.30 -9.64
C VAL A 195 4.46 9.66 -10.75
N VAL A 196 4.42 8.79 -11.76
CA VAL A 196 3.48 8.79 -12.89
C VAL A 196 2.90 7.39 -13.08
N ASP A 197 1.73 7.30 -13.71
CA ASP A 197 1.07 6.02 -13.97
C ASP A 197 1.76 5.24 -15.10
N GLU A 198 1.96 3.94 -14.90
CA GLU A 198 2.13 3.01 -16.02
C GLU A 198 0.75 2.66 -16.63
N PRO A 199 0.68 2.29 -17.92
CA PRO A 199 -0.62 1.99 -18.57
C PRO A 199 -1.40 0.84 -17.95
N LYS A 200 -0.72 -0.08 -17.26
CA LYS A 200 -1.32 -1.30 -16.71
C LYS A 200 -1.87 -1.05 -15.30
N ALA A 201 -3.09 -1.51 -15.07
CA ALA A 201 -3.70 -1.61 -13.75
C ALA A 201 -3.99 -3.09 -13.46
N MET A 202 -3.65 -3.54 -12.25
CA MET A 202 -3.87 -4.92 -11.76
C MET A 202 -4.72 -4.91 -10.50
N ILE A 203 -4.96 -3.73 -9.93
CA ILE A 203 -5.67 -3.50 -8.68
C ILE A 203 -6.87 -2.63 -8.99
N PHE A 204 -8.03 -3.00 -8.46
CA PHE A 204 -9.30 -2.34 -8.68
C PHE A 204 -10.04 -2.15 -7.37
N ARG A 205 -10.99 -1.23 -7.32
CA ARG A 205 -11.86 -1.02 -6.15
C ARG A 205 -13.29 -0.79 -6.59
N TYR A 206 -14.23 -1.39 -5.89
CA TYR A 206 -15.65 -1.13 -6.07
C TYR A 206 -16.00 0.31 -5.68
N LEU A 207 -16.75 1.00 -6.55
CA LEU A 207 -17.24 2.35 -6.28
C LEU A 207 -18.75 2.37 -6.05
N SER A 208 -19.50 1.81 -7.00
CA SER A 208 -20.97 1.89 -7.01
C SER A 208 -21.58 0.89 -7.97
N ASP A 209 -22.85 0.55 -7.74
CA ASP A 209 -23.62 -0.23 -8.69
C ASP A 209 -23.89 0.59 -9.96
N ARG A 210 -23.62 -0.03 -11.11
CA ARG A 210 -23.88 0.57 -12.43
C ARG A 210 -24.52 -0.45 -13.35
N PRO A 211 -25.47 -0.03 -14.21
CA PRO A 211 -26.01 -0.92 -15.22
C PRO A 211 -24.92 -1.26 -16.25
N VAL A 212 -24.59 -2.55 -16.37
CA VAL A 212 -23.62 -3.06 -17.35
C VAL A 212 -24.24 -4.19 -18.17
N ARG A 213 -23.90 -4.23 -19.47
CA ARG A 213 -24.51 -5.16 -20.42
C ARG A 213 -23.89 -6.56 -20.37
N MET A 214 -22.58 -6.66 -20.15
CA MET A 214 -21.89 -7.96 -20.17
C MET A 214 -22.28 -8.78 -18.95
N ARG A 215 -22.57 -10.07 -19.16
CA ARG A 215 -22.86 -11.00 -18.06
C ARG A 215 -21.66 -11.13 -17.12
N GLU A 216 -20.46 -11.23 -17.68
CA GLU A 216 -19.20 -11.32 -16.97
C GLU A 216 -18.95 -10.09 -16.09
N ALA A 217 -19.25 -8.88 -16.58
CA ALA A 217 -19.15 -7.66 -15.80
C ALA A 217 -20.13 -7.64 -14.62
N ARG A 218 -21.38 -8.12 -14.81
CA ARG A 218 -22.34 -8.24 -13.70
C ARG A 218 -21.91 -9.26 -12.65
N LEU A 219 -21.35 -10.40 -13.08
CA LEU A 219 -20.84 -11.43 -12.17
C LEU A 219 -19.69 -10.88 -11.31
N ILE A 220 -18.71 -10.22 -11.94
CA ILE A 220 -17.60 -9.58 -11.23
C ILE A 220 -18.12 -8.52 -10.27
N LEU A 221 -19.00 -7.62 -10.73
CA LEU A 221 -19.50 -6.52 -9.90
C LEU A 221 -20.25 -7.00 -8.66
N GLY A 222 -21.10 -8.02 -8.80
CA GLY A 222 -21.80 -8.64 -7.67
C GLY A 222 -20.83 -9.28 -6.68
N PHE A 223 -19.88 -10.07 -7.19
CA PHE A 223 -18.89 -10.76 -6.35
C PHE A 223 -18.03 -9.78 -5.55
N VAL A 224 -17.46 -8.75 -6.20
CA VAL A 224 -16.53 -7.81 -5.53
C VAL A 224 -17.23 -6.94 -4.51
N LYS A 225 -18.49 -6.55 -4.77
CA LYS A 225 -19.32 -5.82 -3.80
C LYS A 225 -19.53 -6.65 -2.53
N GLU A 226 -19.85 -7.93 -2.68
CA GLU A 226 -20.13 -8.83 -1.56
C GLU A 226 -18.86 -9.23 -0.79
N ASN A 227 -17.75 -9.47 -1.49
CA ASN A 227 -16.55 -10.06 -0.89
C ASN A 227 -15.49 -9.05 -0.44
N TYR A 228 -15.44 -7.87 -1.09
CA TYR A 228 -14.41 -6.86 -0.84
C TYR A 228 -14.99 -5.52 -0.37
N SER A 229 -16.32 -5.34 -0.40
CA SER A 229 -16.96 -4.07 -0.03
C SER A 229 -16.32 -2.91 -0.82
N THR A 230 -15.75 -1.92 -0.13
CA THR A 230 -15.01 -0.78 -0.70
C THR A 230 -13.48 -0.94 -0.66
N LEU A 231 -12.96 -2.12 -0.33
CA LEU A 231 -11.53 -2.39 -0.31
C LEU A 231 -10.98 -2.75 -1.71
N PRO A 232 -9.72 -2.42 -2.01
CA PRO A 232 -9.08 -2.82 -3.25
C PRO A 232 -8.94 -4.35 -3.39
N PHE A 233 -8.96 -4.84 -4.63
CA PHE A 233 -8.79 -6.26 -4.98
C PHE A 233 -7.95 -6.40 -6.25
N ALA A 234 -7.31 -7.56 -6.41
CA ALA A 234 -6.48 -7.85 -7.59
C ALA A 234 -7.31 -8.49 -8.71
N GLU A 235 -6.92 -8.25 -9.96
CA GLU A 235 -7.45 -8.99 -11.12
C GLU A 235 -7.32 -10.51 -10.90
N ARG A 236 -6.18 -10.99 -10.37
CA ARG A 236 -5.95 -12.42 -10.15
C ARG A 236 -6.90 -13.06 -9.13
N TRP A 237 -7.42 -12.30 -8.17
CA TRP A 237 -8.35 -12.83 -7.17
C TRP A 237 -9.71 -13.19 -7.77
N ILE A 238 -10.12 -12.49 -8.84
CA ILE A 238 -11.41 -12.69 -9.51
C ILE A 238 -11.30 -13.44 -10.84
N ALA A 239 -10.08 -13.82 -11.25
CA ALA A 239 -9.82 -14.42 -12.55
C ALA A 239 -10.56 -15.75 -12.78
N HIS A 240 -10.92 -16.45 -11.70
CA HIS A 240 -11.66 -17.71 -11.74
C HIS A 240 -13.18 -17.53 -12.03
N LEU A 241 -13.72 -16.31 -11.88
CA LEU A 241 -15.17 -16.05 -12.02
C LEU A 241 -15.64 -16.07 -13.47
N VAL A 242 -14.75 -15.79 -14.42
CA VAL A 242 -15.08 -15.61 -15.84
C VAL A 242 -13.97 -16.17 -16.73
N PRO A 243 -14.26 -16.55 -17.99
CA PRO A 243 -13.21 -16.96 -18.92
C PRO A 243 -12.14 -15.89 -19.09
N ARG A 244 -10.86 -16.28 -19.03
CA ARG A 244 -9.71 -15.36 -19.01
C ARG A 244 -9.70 -14.34 -20.15
N PHE A 245 -10.04 -14.76 -21.37
CA PHE A 245 -10.11 -13.87 -22.54
C PHE A 245 -11.21 -12.80 -22.45
N LYS A 246 -12.18 -12.94 -21.52
CA LYS A 246 -13.23 -11.95 -21.26
C LYS A 246 -12.95 -11.06 -20.05
N LEU A 247 -12.05 -11.45 -19.15
CA LEU A 247 -11.77 -10.74 -17.90
C LEU A 247 -11.39 -9.28 -18.14
N GLY A 248 -10.37 -9.03 -18.96
CA GLY A 248 -9.93 -7.67 -19.29
C GLY A 248 -11.01 -6.83 -20.01
N LEU A 249 -11.88 -7.44 -20.82
CA LEU A 249 -13.01 -6.73 -21.44
C LEU A 249 -14.06 -6.32 -20.40
N ALA A 250 -14.39 -7.22 -19.48
CA ALA A 250 -15.34 -6.96 -18.40
C ALA A 250 -14.83 -5.87 -17.44
N LEU A 251 -13.56 -5.94 -17.04
CA LEU A 251 -12.92 -4.92 -16.19
C LEU A 251 -12.89 -3.56 -16.87
N ARG A 252 -12.51 -3.48 -18.15
CA ARG A 252 -12.57 -2.22 -18.92
C ARG A 252 -13.98 -1.63 -18.96
N GLN A 253 -15.01 -2.45 -19.18
CA GLN A 253 -16.40 -1.97 -19.15
C GLN A 253 -16.74 -1.40 -17.77
N LEU A 254 -16.40 -2.10 -16.69
CA LEU A 254 -16.69 -1.69 -15.31
C LEU A 254 -15.96 -0.41 -14.90
N VAL A 255 -14.71 -0.22 -15.33
CA VAL A 255 -13.96 1.01 -15.11
C VAL A 255 -14.57 2.16 -15.92
N SER A 256 -14.88 1.94 -17.20
CA SER A 256 -15.48 2.97 -18.07
C SER A 256 -16.87 3.43 -17.59
N SER A 257 -17.63 2.54 -16.96
CA SER A 257 -18.95 2.85 -16.39
C SER A 257 -18.87 3.50 -15.01
N LYS A 258 -17.66 3.66 -14.44
CA LYS A 258 -17.42 4.12 -13.06
C LYS A 258 -18.04 3.21 -11.99
N ALA A 259 -18.18 1.91 -12.29
CA ALA A 259 -18.53 0.89 -11.32
C ALA A 259 -17.31 0.50 -10.46
N LEU A 260 -16.15 0.46 -11.11
CA LEU A 260 -14.84 0.23 -10.49
C LEU A 260 -13.92 1.42 -10.72
N HIS A 261 -12.99 1.61 -9.79
CA HIS A 261 -11.77 2.40 -9.99
C HIS A 261 -10.60 1.46 -10.28
N ALA A 262 -9.67 1.88 -11.14
CA ALA A 262 -8.44 1.15 -11.44
C ALA A 262 -7.25 1.89 -10.84
N TYR A 263 -6.43 1.18 -10.06
CA TYR A 263 -5.17 1.68 -9.53
C TYR A 263 -4.05 1.25 -10.47
N HIS A 264 -3.50 2.24 -11.19
CA HIS A 264 -2.36 2.03 -12.07
C HIS A 264 -1.07 1.89 -11.28
N VAL A 265 -0.13 1.11 -11.80
CA VAL A 265 1.22 1.01 -11.22
C VAL A 265 1.86 2.39 -11.21
N LEU A 266 2.34 2.82 -10.05
CA LEU A 266 2.99 4.11 -9.88
C LEU A 266 4.49 3.96 -10.06
N LYS A 267 5.07 4.73 -10.97
CA LYS A 267 6.48 4.67 -11.34
C LYS A 267 7.14 6.02 -11.17
N GLU A 268 8.34 6.04 -10.60
CA GLU A 268 9.19 7.22 -10.53
C GLU A 268 9.42 7.81 -11.93
N LYS A 269 9.21 9.11 -12.07
CA LYS A 269 9.13 9.82 -13.36
C LYS A 269 10.41 9.72 -14.20
N GLU A 270 11.57 9.76 -13.55
CA GLU A 270 12.89 9.69 -14.18
C GLU A 270 13.54 8.30 -14.05
N ASN A 271 12.76 7.30 -13.60
CA ASN A 271 13.22 5.94 -13.33
C ASN A 271 14.23 5.82 -12.18
N GLY A 272 14.24 6.78 -11.26
CA GLY A 272 15.00 6.64 -10.02
C GLY A 272 14.48 5.48 -9.17
N LEU A 273 15.36 4.91 -8.35
CA LEU A 273 15.00 3.92 -7.35
C LEU A 273 14.09 4.55 -6.30
N VAL A 274 13.14 3.76 -5.78
CA VAL A 274 12.22 4.20 -4.72
C VAL A 274 12.28 3.23 -3.55
N SER A 275 12.49 3.75 -2.35
CA SER A 275 12.25 3.07 -1.08
C SER A 275 10.97 3.60 -0.42
N GLN A 276 10.37 2.75 0.41
CA GLN A 276 9.19 2.98 1.23
C GLN A 276 9.43 2.33 2.60
N ALA A 277 8.97 2.99 3.65
CA ALA A 277 8.75 2.41 4.97
C ALA A 277 7.39 2.89 5.45
N GLU A 278 6.63 2.03 6.12
CA GLU A 278 5.28 2.39 6.56
C GLU A 278 4.85 1.69 7.83
N HIS A 279 4.11 2.42 8.65
CA HIS A 279 3.38 1.88 9.78
C HIS A 279 1.98 2.49 9.90
N SER A 280 1.02 1.65 10.29
CA SER A 280 -0.24 2.11 10.87
C SER A 280 -0.05 2.51 12.33
N ILE A 281 -0.56 3.68 12.69
CA ILE A 281 -0.50 4.24 14.04
C ILE A 281 -1.91 4.61 14.53
N LEU A 282 -2.08 4.58 15.86
CA LEU A 282 -3.21 5.17 16.57
C LEU A 282 -2.73 6.42 17.31
N VAL A 283 -3.36 7.57 17.08
CA VAL A 283 -3.10 8.79 17.86
C VAL A 283 -3.70 8.64 19.26
N THR A 284 -2.87 8.70 20.29
CA THR A 284 -3.28 8.63 21.71
C THR A 284 -3.30 10.03 22.33
N SER A 285 -3.68 10.16 23.60
CA SER A 285 -3.72 11.46 24.28
C SER A 285 -2.35 12.15 24.41
N GLY A 286 -1.26 11.37 24.44
CA GLY A 286 0.12 11.87 24.63
C GLY A 286 1.05 11.74 23.42
N GLY A 287 0.66 10.99 22.39
CA GLY A 287 1.52 10.63 21.27
C GLY A 287 0.80 9.76 20.24
N CYS A 288 1.43 8.66 19.84
CA CYS A 288 0.77 7.55 19.15
C CYS A 288 1.28 6.18 19.59
N GLU A 289 0.49 5.17 19.30
CA GLU A 289 0.85 3.75 19.38
C GLU A 289 1.05 3.21 17.95
N ILE A 290 2.12 2.45 17.73
CA ILE A 290 2.36 1.77 16.46
C ILE A 290 1.58 0.45 16.50
N LEU A 291 0.63 0.28 15.58
CA LEU A 291 -0.23 -0.90 15.53
C LEU A 291 0.39 -2.06 14.76
N THR A 292 1.43 -1.78 13.97
CA THR A 292 2.03 -2.71 12.98
C THR A 292 3.48 -3.06 13.32
N GLU A 293 3.79 -3.08 14.61
CA GLU A 293 5.06 -3.53 15.17
C GLU A 293 4.78 -4.70 16.13
N VAL A 294 5.69 -5.68 16.19
CA VAL A 294 5.59 -6.87 17.06
C VAL A 294 6.62 -6.77 18.18
#